data_AF-A2WZA7-F1
#
_entry.id   AF-A2WZA7-F1
#
_cell.length_a   1.000
_cell.length_b   1.000
_cell.length_c   1.000
_cell.angle_alpha   90.00
_cell.angle_beta   90.00
_cell.angle_gamma   90.00
#
_symmetry.space_group_name_H-M   'P 1'
#
loop_
_entity.id
_entity.type
_entity.pdbx_description
1 polymer ?
#
loop_
_entity_poly.entity_id
_entity_poly.type
_entity_poly.pdbx_seq_one_letter_code
_entity_poly.pdbx_strand_id
1 'polypeptide(L)'
;MATVAVVVGMLILVSSAAANGGAVGVRRLAAWASRCSTWRATWTRSGHRWKVAWKQRLHQQQPPHITVRFRLQLYSAEDYSDLLINHYSRQTLALYSVGLRKFLLDGVGPLGCLPSLRASGLGPQGQCVDQVNQMVGFFNQGLRSLVDKLNADHPDAMFIYGNTYDAVYNMINNPHKYGFRVMDSGCCVLGEDGTCEPYAEPCEICSS
;
A
#
# COMPACT_ATOMS: atom_id res chain seq x y z
N MET A 1 10.52 16.58 19.35
CA MET A 1 10.85 16.17 17.96
C MET A 1 10.09 14.90 17.67
N ALA A 2 9.20 14.95 16.68
CA ALA A 2 8.19 13.94 16.42
C ALA A 2 8.77 12.79 15.60
N THR A 3 8.62 11.56 16.09
CA THR A 3 8.87 10.37 15.28
C THR A 3 7.58 10.04 14.54
N VAL A 4 7.55 10.32 13.24
CA VAL A 4 6.54 9.79 12.32
C VAL A 4 6.81 8.29 12.18
N ALA A 5 5.95 7.47 12.77
CA ALA A 5 5.99 6.03 12.57
C ALA A 5 5.44 5.72 11.17
N VAL A 6 6.34 5.66 10.19
CA VAL A 6 6.10 4.96 8.92
C VAL A 6 6.09 3.48 9.26
N VAL A 7 4.93 2.83 9.15
CA VAL A 7 4.81 1.37 9.31
C VAL A 7 5.43 0.70 8.09
N VAL A 8 6.73 0.46 8.15
CA VAL A 8 7.43 -0.55 7.35
C VAL A 8 8.35 -1.31 8.30
N GLY A 9 8.14 -2.63 8.39
CA GLY A 9 9.14 -3.52 8.97
C GLY A 9 8.96 -3.83 10.45
N MET A 10 7.95 -4.64 10.77
CA MET A 10 7.88 -5.39 12.02
C MET A 10 8.93 -6.51 12.00
N LEU A 11 10.22 -6.16 12.11
CA LEU A 11 11.31 -7.14 12.16
C LEU A 11 12.54 -6.70 12.98
N ILE A 12 12.32 -5.87 14.00
CA ILE A 12 13.34 -5.60 15.02
C ILE A 12 12.65 -5.65 16.38
N LEU A 13 12.35 -6.83 16.92
CA LEU A 13 12.08 -7.03 18.35
C LEU A 13 12.05 -8.53 18.75
N VAL A 14 12.91 -9.38 18.14
CA VAL A 14 13.15 -10.75 18.64
C VAL A 14 14.65 -11.03 18.72
N SER A 15 15.36 -10.28 19.54
CA SER A 15 16.77 -10.58 19.88
C SER A 15 17.02 -10.83 21.36
N SER A 16 15.98 -10.89 22.22
CA SER A 16 16.21 -10.97 23.68
C SER A 16 15.57 -12.17 24.39
N ALA A 17 15.18 -13.24 23.68
CA ALA A 17 14.58 -14.42 24.30
C ALA A 17 15.31 -15.74 23.99
N ALA A 18 16.63 -15.69 23.80
CA ALA A 18 17.47 -16.87 23.67
C ALA A 18 18.52 -16.89 24.79
N ALA A 19 18.08 -17.02 26.04
CA ALA A 19 19.00 -17.27 27.15
C ALA A 19 18.67 -18.52 27.96
N ASN A 20 17.40 -18.90 28.22
CA ASN A 20 17.13 -19.96 29.20
C ASN A 20 15.84 -20.79 28.97
N GLY A 21 15.64 -21.41 27.79
CA GLY A 21 14.44 -22.22 27.54
C GLY A 21 14.64 -23.41 26.59
N GLY A 22 14.41 -24.63 27.08
CA GLY A 22 14.69 -25.89 26.40
C GLY A 22 13.95 -26.12 25.06
N ALA A 23 14.48 -27.10 24.30
CA ALA A 23 14.18 -27.41 22.90
C ALA A 23 12.69 -27.64 22.53
N VAL A 24 11.78 -27.78 23.50
CA VAL A 24 10.34 -27.93 23.27
C VAL A 24 9.64 -26.60 23.00
N GLY A 25 10.12 -25.48 23.60
CA GLY A 25 9.57 -24.14 23.38
C GLY A 25 9.85 -23.58 21.98
N VAL A 26 11.02 -23.90 21.44
CA VAL A 26 11.49 -23.46 20.11
C VAL A 26 10.60 -24.01 18.98
N ARG A 27 10.05 -25.22 19.15
CA ARG A 27 9.18 -25.86 18.14
C ARG A 27 7.80 -25.23 18.01
N ARG A 28 7.23 -24.70 19.11
CA ARG A 28 5.91 -24.05 19.09
C ARG A 28 5.97 -22.62 18.53
N LEU A 29 7.03 -21.87 18.81
CA LEU A 29 7.26 -20.54 18.23
C LEU A 29 7.55 -20.60 16.72
N ALA A 30 8.32 -21.59 16.26
CA ALA A 30 8.60 -21.80 14.84
C ALA A 30 7.35 -22.22 14.01
N ALA A 31 6.37 -22.89 14.66
CA ALA A 31 5.11 -23.27 14.03
C ALA A 31 4.14 -22.07 13.88
N TRP A 32 4.27 -21.05 14.72
CA TRP A 32 3.50 -19.81 14.62
C TRP A 32 4.08 -18.89 13.53
N ALA A 33 5.41 -18.73 13.48
CA ALA A 33 6.10 -17.93 12.46
C ALA A 33 5.89 -18.45 11.01
N SER A 34 5.65 -19.75 10.83
CA SER A 34 5.43 -20.37 9.52
C SER A 34 3.99 -20.24 8.99
N ARG A 35 3.07 -19.61 9.74
CA ARG A 35 1.74 -19.19 9.23
C ARG A 35 1.70 -17.77 8.66
N CYS A 36 2.71 -16.94 8.94
CA CYS A 36 2.78 -15.56 8.44
C CYS A 36 3.98 -15.27 7.52
N SER A 37 4.82 -16.26 7.21
CA SER A 37 5.97 -16.09 6.31
C SER A 37 5.84 -16.92 5.04
N THR A 38 6.26 -16.37 3.90
CA THR A 38 6.33 -17.04 2.58
C THR A 38 7.41 -18.12 2.47
N TRP A 39 8.02 -18.47 3.61
CA TRP A 39 9.15 -19.38 3.73
C TRP A 39 8.72 -20.68 4.40
N ARG A 40 9.03 -21.82 3.78
CA ARG A 40 8.86 -23.13 4.42
C ARG A 40 10.23 -23.71 4.75
N ALA A 41 10.46 -23.95 6.03
CA ALA A 41 11.62 -24.72 6.48
C ALA A 41 11.39 -26.21 6.23
N THR A 42 12.37 -26.86 5.61
CA THR A 42 12.40 -28.31 5.42
C THR A 42 13.56 -28.88 6.21
N TRP A 43 13.28 -29.88 7.04
CA TRP A 43 14.28 -30.52 7.89
C TRP A 43 14.67 -31.85 7.26
N THR A 44 15.97 -32.03 7.01
CA THR A 44 16.50 -33.31 6.51
C THR A 44 17.52 -33.86 7.50
N ARG A 45 17.45 -35.18 7.73
CA ARG A 45 18.34 -35.91 8.63
C ARG A 45 19.44 -36.57 7.82
N SER A 46 20.69 -36.24 8.11
CA SER A 46 21.86 -36.89 7.51
C SER A 46 22.71 -37.43 8.66
N GLY A 47 22.59 -38.74 8.92
CA GLY A 47 23.18 -39.39 10.09
C GLY A 47 22.60 -38.86 11.42
N HIS A 48 23.48 -38.47 12.35
CA HIS A 48 23.10 -37.91 13.66
C HIS A 48 22.90 -36.39 13.66
N ARG A 49 23.00 -35.72 12.50
CA ARG A 49 22.93 -34.27 12.39
C ARG A 49 21.67 -33.83 11.62
N TRP A 50 20.95 -32.86 12.18
CA TRP A 50 19.82 -32.20 11.53
C TRP A 50 20.31 -31.02 10.72
N LYS A 51 19.84 -30.90 9.47
CA LYS A 51 20.06 -29.73 8.62
C LYS A 51 18.72 -29.06 8.33
N VAL A 52 18.69 -27.74 8.41
CA VAL A 52 17.54 -26.92 8.04
C VAL A 52 17.83 -26.25 6.70
N ALA A 53 16.92 -26.43 5.75
CA ALA A 53 16.94 -25.73 4.48
C ALA A 53 15.70 -24.84 4.38
N TRP A 54 15.91 -23.55 4.16
CA TRP A 54 14.85 -22.58 3.95
C TRP A 54 14.54 -22.54 2.45
N LYS A 55 13.32 -22.94 2.07
CA LYS A 55 12.86 -22.83 0.69
C LYS A 55 11.76 -21.76 0.64
N GLN A 56 12.04 -20.68 -0.05
CA GLN A 56 11.03 -19.66 -0.36
C GLN A 56 9.99 -20.34 -1.26
N ARG A 57 8.72 -20.25 -0.88
CA ARG A 57 7.65 -20.67 -1.77
C ARG A 57 7.55 -19.58 -2.83
N LEU A 58 8.28 -19.74 -3.93
CA LEU A 58 7.99 -19.03 -5.17
C LEU A 58 6.57 -19.46 -5.56
N HIS A 59 5.57 -18.70 -5.13
CA HIS A 59 4.39 -18.58 -5.94
C HIS A 59 4.91 -18.06 -7.28
N GLN A 60 5.01 -18.95 -8.28
CA GLN A 60 4.85 -18.55 -9.67
C GLN A 60 3.46 -17.92 -9.75
N GLN A 61 3.36 -16.65 -9.36
CA GLN A 61 2.45 -15.76 -10.03
C GLN A 61 3.16 -15.47 -11.34
N GLN A 62 2.81 -16.24 -12.37
CA GLN A 62 2.93 -15.76 -13.75
C GLN A 62 2.39 -14.31 -13.74
N PRO A 63 3.11 -13.33 -14.33
CA PRO A 63 2.53 -12.00 -14.49
C PRO A 63 1.22 -12.20 -15.26
N PRO A 64 0.06 -11.79 -14.70
CA PRO A 64 -1.14 -11.84 -15.50
C PRO A 64 -0.92 -10.89 -16.67
N HIS A 65 -0.94 -11.43 -17.88
CA HIS A 65 -1.15 -10.65 -19.10
C HIS A 65 -2.17 -9.57 -18.79
N ILE A 66 -1.79 -8.32 -19.04
CA ILE A 66 -2.55 -7.10 -18.82
C ILE A 66 -4.04 -7.36 -19.05
N THR A 67 -4.76 -7.57 -17.96
CA THR A 67 -6.20 -7.65 -17.95
C THR A 67 -6.68 -6.79 -16.80
N VAL A 68 -6.56 -5.48 -17.01
CA VAL A 68 -7.28 -4.43 -16.27
C VAL A 68 -8.81 -4.69 -16.25
N ARG A 69 -9.30 -5.64 -17.07
CA ARG A 69 -10.68 -6.09 -17.14
C ARG A 69 -11.19 -7.01 -16.01
N PHE A 70 -10.36 -7.58 -15.12
CA PHE A 70 -10.81 -8.70 -14.26
C PHE A 70 -11.15 -8.40 -12.78
N ARG A 71 -11.27 -7.13 -12.34
CA ARG A 71 -11.78 -6.83 -10.97
C ARG A 71 -12.92 -5.82 -10.84
N LEU A 72 -13.23 -5.06 -11.90
CA LEU A 72 -14.40 -4.16 -11.92
C LEU A 72 -15.74 -4.88 -12.15
N GLN A 73 -15.75 -6.22 -12.29
CA GLN A 73 -16.98 -6.98 -12.55
C GLN A 73 -17.76 -7.42 -11.30
N LEU A 74 -17.20 -7.28 -10.09
CA LEU A 74 -17.81 -7.81 -8.86
C LEU A 74 -18.45 -6.75 -7.95
N TYR A 75 -18.05 -5.49 -8.08
CA TYR A 75 -18.49 -4.41 -7.20
C TYR A 75 -18.71 -3.13 -8.01
N SER A 76 -19.72 -2.35 -7.66
CA SER A 76 -19.79 -0.96 -8.08
C SER A 76 -18.65 -0.16 -7.43
N ALA A 77 -18.37 1.05 -7.94
CA ALA A 77 -17.36 1.92 -7.35
C ALA A 77 -17.69 2.29 -5.89
N GLU A 78 -18.98 2.46 -5.58
CA GLU A 78 -19.50 2.75 -4.24
C GLU A 78 -19.30 1.54 -3.32
N ASP A 79 -19.76 0.35 -3.73
CA ASP A 79 -19.62 -0.87 -2.92
C ASP A 79 -18.15 -1.19 -2.61
N TYR A 80 -17.28 -0.98 -3.61
CA TYR A 80 -15.85 -1.16 -3.42
C TYR A 80 -15.27 -0.13 -2.46
N SER A 81 -15.71 1.13 -2.55
CA SER A 81 -15.30 2.19 -1.62
C SER A 81 -15.73 1.87 -0.19
N ASP A 82 -16.96 1.43 0.02
CA ASP A 82 -17.48 1.02 1.32
C ASP A 82 -16.68 -0.16 1.90
N LEU A 83 -16.35 -1.15 1.06
CA LEU A 83 -15.48 -2.25 1.47
C LEU A 83 -14.12 -1.73 1.95
N LEU A 84 -13.48 -0.83 1.19
CA LEU A 84 -12.19 -0.24 1.55
C LEU A 84 -12.27 0.57 2.85
N ILE A 85 -13.30 1.40 3.02
CA ILE A 85 -13.51 2.19 4.25
C ILE A 85 -13.73 1.29 5.46
N ASN A 86 -14.50 0.21 5.33
CA ASN A 86 -14.69 -0.78 6.39
C ASN A 86 -13.38 -1.50 6.76
N HIS A 87 -12.54 -1.81 5.78
CA HIS A 87 -11.21 -2.36 6.04
C HIS A 87 -10.30 -1.35 6.75
N TYR A 88 -10.28 -0.10 6.29
CA TYR A 88 -9.45 0.95 6.87
C TYR A 88 -9.86 1.24 8.32
N SER A 89 -11.17 1.37 8.58
CA SER A 89 -11.71 1.54 9.93
C SER A 89 -11.23 0.45 10.90
N ARG A 90 -11.33 -0.83 10.50
CA ARG A 90 -10.86 -1.95 11.33
C ARG A 90 -9.37 -1.88 11.65
N GLN A 91 -8.54 -1.53 10.66
CA GLN A 91 -7.09 -1.39 10.87
C GLN A 91 -6.75 -0.22 11.78
N THR A 92 -7.41 0.92 11.59
CA THR A 92 -7.26 2.10 12.44
C THR A 92 -7.68 1.81 13.88
N LEU A 93 -8.81 1.13 14.09
CA LEU A 93 -9.28 0.75 15.42
C LEU A 93 -8.39 -0.31 16.09
N ALA A 94 -7.79 -1.21 15.32
CA ALA A 94 -6.79 -2.15 15.83
C ALA A 94 -5.51 -1.43 16.31
N LEU A 95 -5.09 -0.37 15.62
CA LEU A 95 -3.98 0.47 16.07
C LEU A 95 -4.35 1.31 17.30
N TYR A 96 -5.58 1.82 17.35
CA TYR A 96 -6.10 2.54 18.51
C TYR A 96 -6.16 1.64 19.76
N SER A 97 -6.57 0.37 19.61
CA SER A 97 -6.67 -0.57 20.74
C SER A 97 -5.32 -0.92 21.38
N VAL A 98 -4.21 -0.77 20.65
CA VAL A 98 -2.84 -0.93 21.18
C VAL A 98 -2.21 0.37 21.69
N GLY A 99 -2.98 1.45 21.79
CA GLY A 99 -2.57 2.69 22.46
C GLY A 99 -2.27 3.88 21.55
N LEU A 100 -2.41 3.77 20.22
CA LEU A 100 -2.26 4.94 19.35
C LEU A 100 -3.43 5.90 19.54
N ARG A 101 -3.13 7.21 19.52
CA ARG A 101 -4.11 8.28 19.77
C ARG A 101 -4.09 9.40 18.75
N LYS A 102 -3.17 9.36 17.77
CA LYS A 102 -3.05 10.38 16.72
C LYS A 102 -2.93 9.70 15.38
N PHE A 103 -3.87 9.99 14.50
CA PHE A 103 -3.98 9.36 13.19
C PHE A 103 -4.12 10.43 12.12
N LEU A 104 -3.31 10.32 11.08
CA LEU A 104 -3.53 11.01 9.81
C LEU A 104 -4.08 9.96 8.84
N LEU A 105 -5.35 10.10 8.47
CA LEU A 105 -6.00 9.27 7.48
C LEU A 105 -6.00 10.02 6.15
N ASP A 106 -5.06 9.65 5.29
CA ASP A 106 -4.87 10.33 4.02
C ASP A 106 -5.85 9.86 2.96
N GLY A 107 -6.45 10.81 2.25
CA GLY A 107 -7.25 10.56 1.05
C GLY A 107 -6.39 10.10 -0.12
N VAL A 108 -7.02 9.54 -1.14
CA VAL A 108 -6.35 9.11 -2.36
C VAL A 108 -6.27 10.28 -3.34
N GLY A 109 -5.07 10.48 -3.92
CA GLY A 109 -4.84 11.48 -4.97
C GLY A 109 -5.63 11.19 -6.26
N PRO A 110 -5.64 12.11 -7.24
CA PRO A 110 -6.35 11.93 -8.50
C PRO A 110 -5.69 10.85 -9.37
N LEU A 111 -6.02 9.58 -9.12
CA LEU A 111 -5.42 8.44 -9.82
C LEU A 111 -5.61 8.52 -11.33
N GLY A 112 -6.73 9.05 -11.82
CA GLY A 112 -6.97 9.25 -13.24
C GLY A 112 -5.93 10.15 -13.92
N CYS A 113 -5.17 10.93 -13.17
CA CYS A 113 -4.11 11.81 -13.69
C CYS A 113 -2.72 11.15 -13.70
N LEU A 114 -2.58 9.89 -13.29
CA LEU A 114 -1.31 9.18 -13.38
C LEU A 114 -0.86 9.09 -14.86
N PRO A 115 0.43 9.30 -15.18
CA PRO A 115 0.92 9.26 -16.56
C PRO A 115 0.55 7.97 -17.31
N SER A 116 0.62 6.81 -16.63
CA SER A 116 0.21 5.52 -17.19
C SER A 116 -1.27 5.47 -17.58
N LEU A 117 -2.15 6.09 -16.79
CA LEU A 117 -3.58 6.17 -17.09
C LEU A 117 -3.89 7.20 -18.18
N ARG A 118 -3.17 8.32 -18.23
CA ARG A 118 -3.26 9.29 -19.34
C ARG A 118 -2.81 8.69 -20.67
N ALA A 119 -1.84 7.77 -20.64
CA ALA A 119 -1.34 7.04 -21.81
C ALA A 119 -2.18 5.81 -22.19
N SER A 120 -3.10 5.36 -21.32
CA SER A 120 -3.85 4.11 -21.50
C SER A 120 -4.92 4.14 -22.60
N GLY A 121 -5.30 5.33 -23.09
CA GLY A 121 -6.41 5.49 -24.03
C GLY A 121 -7.80 5.32 -23.42
N LEU A 122 -7.90 5.17 -22.09
CA LEU A 122 -9.19 5.07 -21.37
C LEU A 122 -9.93 6.42 -21.25
N GLY A 123 -9.26 7.53 -21.55
CA GLY A 123 -9.80 8.87 -21.55
C GLY A 123 -9.29 9.68 -22.74
N PRO A 124 -9.63 10.98 -22.83
CA PRO A 124 -9.09 11.86 -23.88
C PRO A 124 -7.57 11.87 -23.83
N GLN A 125 -6.93 11.91 -25.00
CA GLN A 125 -5.48 11.80 -25.10
C GLN A 125 -4.78 12.89 -24.27
N GLY A 126 -3.87 12.45 -23.39
CA GLY A 126 -3.13 13.36 -22.53
C GLY A 126 -3.99 14.05 -21.45
N GLN A 127 -5.23 13.64 -21.20
CA GLN A 127 -6.04 14.17 -20.10
C GLN A 127 -6.22 13.13 -18.99
N CYS A 128 -6.63 13.59 -17.81
CA CYS A 128 -6.97 12.67 -16.73
C CYS A 128 -8.18 11.80 -17.10
N VAL A 129 -8.21 10.58 -16.58
CA VAL A 129 -9.36 9.67 -16.75
C VAL A 129 -10.40 9.99 -15.68
N ASP A 130 -11.40 10.80 -16.02
CA ASP A 130 -12.41 11.31 -15.07
C ASP A 130 -13.17 10.20 -14.36
N GLN A 131 -13.50 9.10 -15.07
CA GLN A 131 -14.19 7.97 -14.46
C GLN A 131 -13.39 7.36 -13.30
N VAL A 132 -12.06 7.29 -13.41
CA VAL A 132 -11.20 6.80 -12.33
C VAL A 132 -11.18 7.79 -11.16
N ASN A 133 -11.11 9.09 -11.43
CA ASN A 133 -11.17 10.13 -10.41
C ASN A 133 -12.52 10.14 -9.68
N GLN A 134 -13.62 9.84 -10.37
CA GLN A 134 -14.93 9.70 -9.75
C GLN A 134 -14.97 8.55 -8.74
N MET A 135 -14.36 7.40 -9.08
CA MET A 135 -14.26 6.26 -8.15
C MET A 135 -13.46 6.63 -6.89
N VAL A 136 -12.36 7.38 -7.05
CA VAL A 136 -11.58 7.92 -5.94
C VAL A 136 -12.42 8.86 -5.05
N GLY A 137 -13.32 9.63 -5.67
CA GLY A 137 -14.24 10.53 -4.97
C GLY A 137 -15.09 9.83 -3.91
N PHE A 138 -15.68 8.67 -4.25
CA PHE A 138 -16.49 7.89 -3.31
C PHE A 138 -15.69 7.46 -2.07
N PHE A 139 -14.49 6.93 -2.27
CA PHE A 139 -13.61 6.56 -1.16
C PHE A 139 -13.23 7.78 -0.30
N ASN A 140 -12.81 8.90 -0.93
CA ASN A 140 -12.40 10.08 -0.20
C ASN A 140 -13.54 10.70 0.62
N GLN A 141 -14.76 10.69 0.09
CA GLN A 141 -15.95 11.11 0.82
C GLN A 141 -16.23 10.18 2.01
N GLY A 142 -16.21 8.87 1.79
CA GLY A 142 -16.38 7.88 2.87
C GLY A 142 -15.31 7.99 3.96
N LEU A 143 -14.07 8.33 3.59
CA LEU A 143 -12.98 8.51 4.55
C LEU A 143 -13.18 9.74 5.43
N ARG A 144 -13.67 10.85 4.86
CA ARG A 144 -14.04 12.05 5.64
C ARG A 144 -15.11 11.70 6.67
N SER A 145 -16.18 11.04 6.23
CA SER A 145 -17.26 10.59 7.13
C SER A 145 -16.76 9.63 8.22
N LEU A 146 -15.80 8.75 7.89
CA LEU A 146 -15.16 7.86 8.88
C LEU A 146 -14.34 8.65 9.90
N VAL A 147 -13.57 9.66 9.48
CA VAL A 147 -12.80 10.52 10.39
C VAL A 147 -13.73 11.24 11.37
N ASP A 148 -14.82 11.82 10.89
CA ASP A 148 -15.81 12.50 11.74
C ASP A 148 -16.40 11.53 12.77
N LYS A 149 -16.78 10.33 12.32
CA LYS A 149 -17.29 9.28 13.20
C LYS A 149 -16.27 8.84 14.25
N LEU A 150 -15.01 8.60 13.87
CA LEU A 150 -13.97 8.17 14.80
C LEU A 150 -13.68 9.23 15.86
N ASN A 151 -13.68 10.51 15.50
CA ASN A 151 -13.53 11.60 16.48
C ASN A 151 -14.72 11.71 17.43
N ALA A 152 -15.94 11.40 16.97
CA ALA A 152 -17.13 11.35 17.82
C ALA A 152 -17.12 10.15 18.78
N ASP A 153 -16.74 8.97 18.28
CA ASP A 153 -16.77 7.71 19.04
C ASP A 153 -15.57 7.58 20.02
N HIS A 154 -14.45 8.28 19.74
CA HIS A 154 -13.20 8.17 20.50
C HIS A 154 -12.63 9.54 20.88
N PRO A 155 -13.23 10.25 21.86
CA PRO A 155 -12.83 11.60 22.25
C PRO A 155 -11.43 11.69 22.89
N ASP A 156 -10.82 10.56 23.27
CA ASP A 156 -9.46 10.49 23.78
C ASP A 156 -8.39 10.36 22.67
N ALA A 157 -8.82 10.24 21.40
CA ALA A 157 -7.95 10.18 20.24
C ALA A 157 -8.26 11.31 19.24
N MET A 158 -7.31 11.57 18.34
CA MET A 158 -7.39 12.57 17.30
C MET A 158 -7.19 11.91 15.94
N PHE A 159 -8.20 12.03 15.09
CA PHE A 159 -8.18 11.57 13.70
C PHE A 159 -8.25 12.79 12.79
N ILE A 160 -7.28 12.93 11.89
CA ILE A 160 -7.19 14.03 10.93
C ILE A 160 -7.32 13.47 9.53
N TYR A 161 -8.17 14.09 8.71
CA TYR A 161 -8.26 13.78 7.29
C TYR A 161 -7.20 14.56 6.51
N GLY A 162 -6.39 13.84 5.71
CA GLY A 162 -5.47 14.42 4.75
C GLY A 162 -6.14 14.60 3.38
N ASN A 163 -6.29 15.83 2.91
CA ASN A 163 -6.86 16.10 1.59
C ASN A 163 -5.80 16.02 0.48
N THR A 164 -5.26 14.82 0.27
CA THR A 164 -4.23 14.58 -0.75
C THR A 164 -4.76 14.74 -2.17
N TYR A 165 -6.06 14.53 -2.41
CA TYR A 165 -6.66 14.79 -3.71
C TYR A 165 -6.43 16.25 -4.14
N ASP A 166 -6.86 17.21 -3.34
CA ASP A 166 -6.72 18.63 -3.69
C ASP A 166 -5.26 19.09 -3.69
N ALA A 167 -4.43 18.56 -2.77
CA ALA A 167 -3.02 18.89 -2.73
C ALA A 167 -2.31 18.48 -4.04
N VAL A 168 -2.51 17.23 -4.47
CA VAL A 168 -1.90 16.70 -5.70
C VAL A 168 -2.55 17.33 -6.94
N TYR A 169 -3.87 17.53 -6.95
CA TYR A 169 -4.56 18.17 -8.06
C TYR A 169 -4.12 19.63 -8.24
N ASN A 170 -3.89 20.37 -7.15
CA ASN A 170 -3.33 21.72 -7.23
C ASN A 170 -1.91 21.72 -7.81
N MET A 171 -1.09 20.76 -7.41
CA MET A 171 0.27 20.58 -7.93
C MET A 171 0.27 20.26 -9.44
N ILE A 172 -0.64 19.39 -9.90
CA ILE A 172 -0.80 19.07 -11.33
C ILE A 172 -1.21 20.30 -12.15
N ASN A 173 -2.13 21.10 -11.63
CA ASN A 173 -2.66 22.26 -12.35
C ASN A 173 -1.80 23.53 -12.19
N ASN A 174 -0.91 23.57 -11.20
CA ASN A 174 -0.03 24.72 -10.92
C ASN A 174 1.43 24.29 -10.76
N PRO A 175 2.00 23.52 -11.70
CA PRO A 175 3.29 22.85 -11.49
C PRO A 175 4.43 23.81 -11.15
N HIS A 176 4.47 24.97 -11.81
CA HIS A 176 5.49 25.99 -11.58
C HIS A 176 5.49 26.55 -10.16
N LYS A 177 4.33 26.62 -9.49
CA LYS A 177 4.23 27.05 -8.09
C LYS A 177 4.98 26.09 -7.15
N TYR A 178 5.08 24.83 -7.55
CA TYR A 178 5.72 23.76 -6.80
C TYR A 178 7.10 23.36 -7.37
N GLY A 179 7.62 24.10 -8.35
CA GLY A 179 8.91 23.83 -8.98
C GLY A 179 8.90 22.73 -10.04
N PHE A 180 7.73 22.21 -10.42
CA PHE A 180 7.61 21.23 -11.50
C PHE A 180 7.53 21.91 -12.86
N ARG A 181 8.09 21.24 -13.87
CA ARG A 181 7.99 21.62 -15.29
C ARG A 181 7.14 20.65 -16.10
N VAL A 182 7.13 19.37 -15.71
CA VAL A 182 6.51 18.27 -16.44
C VAL A 182 5.61 17.51 -15.46
N MET A 183 4.32 17.39 -15.79
CA MET A 183 3.32 16.69 -14.96
C MET A 183 2.52 15.64 -15.74
N ASP A 184 2.73 15.56 -17.04
CA ASP A 184 1.94 14.74 -17.96
C ASP A 184 2.68 13.54 -18.52
N SER A 185 3.96 13.41 -18.19
CA SER A 185 4.85 12.37 -18.68
C SER A 185 5.52 11.65 -17.53
N GLY A 186 5.79 10.35 -17.70
CA GLY A 186 6.55 9.56 -16.74
C GLY A 186 8.06 9.79 -16.86
N CYS A 187 8.77 9.70 -15.74
CA CYS A 187 10.23 9.77 -15.69
C CYS A 187 10.94 8.47 -16.06
N CYS A 188 10.19 7.43 -16.39
CA CYS A 188 10.70 6.10 -16.68
C CYS A 188 9.90 5.50 -17.83
N VAL A 189 10.52 4.56 -18.53
CA VAL A 189 9.80 3.67 -19.42
C VAL A 189 8.93 2.75 -18.58
N LEU A 190 7.66 2.65 -18.93
CA LEU A 190 6.73 1.76 -18.26
C LEU A 190 6.82 0.35 -18.88
N GLY A 191 6.93 -0.66 -18.04
CA GLY A 191 6.80 -2.06 -18.43
C GLY A 191 5.35 -2.45 -18.71
N GLU A 192 5.13 -3.70 -19.12
CA GLU A 192 3.79 -4.21 -19.42
C GLU A 192 2.83 -4.12 -18.21
N ASP A 193 3.34 -4.21 -16.99
CA ASP A 193 2.52 -4.09 -15.77
C ASP A 193 2.17 -2.63 -15.41
N GLY A 194 2.61 -1.66 -16.22
CA GLY A 194 2.40 -0.24 -15.99
C GLY A 194 3.28 0.35 -14.89
N THR A 195 4.31 -0.37 -14.42
CA THR A 195 5.32 0.11 -13.49
C THR A 195 6.60 0.52 -14.21
N CYS A 196 7.49 1.26 -13.54
CA CYS A 196 8.78 1.59 -14.13
C CYS A 196 9.63 0.34 -14.36
N GLU A 197 10.18 0.20 -15.56
CA GLU A 197 11.08 -0.91 -15.89
C GLU A 197 12.32 -0.89 -14.97
N PRO A 198 12.63 -1.97 -14.25
CA PRO A 198 13.78 -2.01 -13.36
C PRO A 198 15.09 -1.77 -14.11
N TYR A 199 15.97 -0.93 -13.55
CA TYR A 199 17.30 -0.61 -14.10
C TYR A 199 17.30 0.13 -15.44
N ALA A 200 16.14 0.55 -15.97
CA ALA A 200 16.10 1.43 -17.12
C ALA A 200 16.62 2.83 -16.76
N GLU A 201 17.30 3.47 -17.71
CA GLU A 201 17.71 4.87 -17.54
C GLU A 201 16.46 5.78 -17.48
N PRO A 202 16.41 6.74 -16.55
CA PRO A 202 15.32 7.71 -16.49
C PRO A 202 15.20 8.51 -17.79
N CYS A 203 13.97 8.86 -18.16
CA CYS A 203 13.69 9.71 -19.32
C CYS A 203 14.34 11.10 -19.12
N GLU A 204 14.89 11.68 -20.19
CA GLU A 204 15.50 13.03 -20.16
C GLU A 204 14.55 14.09 -19.62
N ILE A 205 13.24 13.90 -19.82
CA ILE A 205 12.17 14.81 -19.40
C ILE A 205 12.14 15.08 -17.88
N CYS A 206 12.80 14.25 -17.07
CA CYS A 206 12.90 14.42 -15.62
C CYS A 206 14.27 14.90 -15.12
N SER A 207 15.20 15.19 -16.04
CA SER A 207 16.53 15.71 -15.72
C SER A 207 16.64 17.24 -15.86
N SER A 208 15.55 17.93 -16.23
CA SER A 208 15.49 19.37 -16.54
C SER A 208 14.58 20.15 -15.62
#